data_AF-A0A402C3M1-F1
#
_entry.id   AF-A0A402C3M1-F1
#
_cell.length_a   1.000
_cell.length_b   1.000
_cell.length_c   1.000
_cell.angle_alpha   90.00
_cell.angle_beta   90.00
_cell.angle_gamma   90.00
#
_symmetry.space_group_name_H-M   'P 1'
#
loop_
_entity.id
_entity.type
_entity.pdbx_description
1 polymer ?
#
loop_
_entity_poly.entity_id
_entity_poly.type
_entity_poly.pdbx_seq_one_letter_code
_entity_poly.pdbx_strand_id
1 'polypeptide(L)'
;MLDAVLTPAHPRYRAPLPGEQHCYATGVLIFEGITTIEWIRRSPLRSVDAAGNVDLGNIDSLTVDGASWRIEGDWGQVRLLSTSTPSFVNTGGHA
;
A
#
# COMPACT_ATOMS: atom_id res chain seq x y z
N MET A 1 -0.99 5.75 5.07
CA MET A 1 -2.35 5.40 4.61
C MET A 1 -2.23 5.01 3.14
N LEU A 2 -3.05 4.09 2.67
CA LEU A 2 -3.07 3.61 1.28
C LEU A 2 -4.51 3.67 0.75
N ASP A 3 -4.65 3.94 -0.53
CA ASP A 3 -5.89 3.72 -1.29
C ASP A 3 -5.75 2.44 -2.12
N ALA A 4 -6.34 1.35 -1.65
CA ALA A 4 -6.28 0.06 -2.33
C ALA A 4 -7.33 -0.01 -3.45
N VAL A 5 -6.92 -0.50 -4.63
CA VAL A 5 -7.84 -0.77 -5.73
C VAL A 5 -8.55 -2.11 -5.49
N LEU A 6 -9.87 -2.06 -5.36
CA LEU A 6 -10.71 -3.26 -5.32
C LEU A 6 -10.97 -3.76 -6.73
N THR A 7 -10.75 -5.07 -6.95
CA THR A 7 -11.09 -5.74 -8.21
C THR A 7 -12.56 -6.19 -8.22
N PRO A 8 -13.17 -6.44 -9.39
CA PRO A 8 -14.58 -6.84 -9.48
C PRO A 8 -14.97 -8.09 -8.68
N ALA A 9 -14.01 -8.98 -8.40
CA ALA A 9 -14.24 -10.18 -7.58
C ALA A 9 -14.34 -9.89 -6.08
N HIS A 10 -13.93 -8.68 -5.63
CA HIS A 10 -13.93 -8.33 -4.22
C HIS A 10 -15.36 -8.08 -3.72
N PRO A 11 -15.79 -8.63 -2.56
CA PRO A 11 -17.17 -8.51 -2.07
C PRO A 11 -17.66 -7.06 -1.84
N ARG A 12 -16.72 -6.14 -1.58
CA ARG A 12 -17.00 -4.69 -1.40
C ARG A 12 -16.84 -3.87 -2.67
N TYR A 13 -16.59 -4.51 -3.81
CA TYR A 13 -16.45 -3.80 -5.07
C TYR A 13 -17.75 -3.10 -5.45
N ARG A 14 -17.63 -1.84 -5.89
CA ARG A 14 -18.65 -1.11 -6.64
C ARG A 14 -18.03 -0.57 -7.92
N ALA A 15 -18.85 -0.14 -8.87
CA ALA A 15 -18.32 0.68 -9.96
C ALA A 15 -17.63 1.94 -9.39
N PRO A 16 -16.55 2.44 -10.03
CA PRO A 16 -15.96 3.74 -9.68
C PRO A 16 -17.02 4.85 -9.72
N LEU A 17 -16.96 5.81 -8.81
CA LEU A 17 -17.81 7.00 -8.86
C LEU A 17 -17.41 7.90 -10.03
N PRO A 18 -18.28 8.84 -10.46
CA PRO A 18 -17.90 9.85 -11.44
C PRO A 18 -16.62 10.60 -11.00
N GLY A 19 -15.58 10.53 -11.82
CA GLY A 19 -14.26 11.12 -11.53
C GLY A 19 -13.25 10.18 -10.90
N GLU A 20 -13.65 9.00 -10.42
CA GLU A 20 -12.72 7.96 -9.96
C GLU A 20 -12.27 7.08 -11.13
N GLN A 21 -10.98 6.71 -11.15
CA GLN A 21 -10.46 5.74 -12.11
C GLN A 21 -10.77 4.29 -11.70
N HIS A 22 -10.82 4.01 -10.39
CA HIS A 22 -11.02 2.69 -9.83
C HIS A 22 -11.96 2.72 -8.61
N CYS A 23 -12.40 1.53 -8.15
CA CYS A 23 -13.08 1.39 -6.88
C CYS A 23 -12.03 1.34 -5.77
N TYR A 24 -11.94 2.39 -4.96
CA TYR A 24 -10.92 2.50 -3.92
C TYR A 24 -11.43 2.06 -2.54
N ALA A 25 -10.51 1.58 -1.71
CA ALA A 25 -10.71 1.37 -0.29
C ALA A 25 -9.52 1.94 0.48
N THR A 26 -9.77 2.98 1.28
CA THR A 26 -8.74 3.59 2.11
C THR A 26 -8.46 2.74 3.35
N GLY A 27 -7.18 2.57 3.67
CA GLY A 27 -6.78 1.82 4.85
C GLY A 27 -5.28 1.82 5.12
N VAL A 28 -4.88 0.90 5.98
CA VAL A 28 -3.48 0.66 6.35
C VAL A 28 -3.13 -0.80 6.12
N LEU A 29 -2.00 -1.05 5.45
CA LEU A 29 -1.40 -2.37 5.35
C LEU A 29 -0.45 -2.55 6.55
N ILE A 30 -0.77 -3.49 7.42
CA ILE A 30 -0.07 -3.72 8.68
C ILE A 30 0.76 -4.99 8.58
N PHE A 31 2.05 -4.86 8.85
CA PHE A 31 2.98 -5.96 9.04
C PHE A 31 3.22 -6.14 10.54
N GLU A 32 2.68 -7.20 11.12
CA GLU A 32 2.88 -7.54 12.53
C GLU A 32 4.10 -8.46 12.72
N GLY A 33 4.57 -8.57 13.96
CA GLY A 33 5.65 -9.50 14.31
C GLY A 33 6.97 -9.23 13.56
N ILE A 34 7.22 -7.97 13.16
CA ILE A 34 8.46 -7.61 12.46
C ILE A 34 9.64 -7.77 13.42
N THR A 35 10.65 -8.52 12.99
CA THR A 35 11.92 -8.67 13.72
C THR A 35 13.05 -7.89 13.08
N THR A 36 12.92 -7.49 11.81
CA THR A 36 13.96 -6.72 11.09
C THR A 36 13.32 -5.83 10.04
N ILE A 37 13.83 -4.60 9.94
CA ILE A 37 13.51 -3.64 8.89
C ILE A 37 14.82 -3.19 8.26
N GLU A 38 15.00 -3.46 6.97
CA GLU A 38 16.19 -3.12 6.21
C GLU A 38 15.79 -2.26 5.00
N TRP A 39 16.27 -1.02 4.95
CA TRP A 39 16.11 -0.19 3.77
C TRP A 39 17.19 -0.54 2.76
N ILE A 40 16.82 -1.21 1.67
CA ILE A 40 17.73 -1.56 0.59
C ILE A 40 18.01 -0.34 -0.29
N ARG A 41 16.98 0.46 -0.55
CA ARG A 41 17.06 1.70 -1.30
C ARG A 41 16.08 2.72 -0.75
N ARG A 42 16.50 3.97 -0.63
CA ARG A 42 15.63 5.10 -0.31
C ARG A 42 15.62 6.06 -1.48
N SER A 43 14.44 6.56 -1.81
CA SER A 43 14.28 7.59 -2.83
C SER A 43 13.73 8.86 -2.17
N PRO A 44 14.27 10.04 -2.49
CA PRO A 44 13.71 11.31 -2.03
C PRO A 44 12.53 11.76 -2.90
N LEU A 45 12.19 11.04 -3.98
CA LEU A 45 11.08 11.37 -4.86
C LEU A 45 9.78 11.43 -4.07
N ARG A 46 9.09 12.56 -4.20
CA ARG A 46 7.79 12.83 -3.61
C ARG A 46 6.98 13.53 -4.68
N SER A 47 5.78 13.03 -4.94
CA SER A 47 4.78 13.77 -5.68
C SER A 47 4.01 14.65 -4.70
N VAL A 48 3.51 15.79 -5.18
CA VAL A 48 2.63 16.65 -4.40
C VAL A 48 1.34 16.75 -5.19
N ASP A 49 0.24 16.36 -4.56
CA ASP A 49 -1.07 16.44 -5.20
C ASP A 49 -1.57 17.90 -5.29
N ALA A 50 -2.68 18.10 -5.99
CA ALA A 50 -3.29 19.43 -6.15
C ALA A 50 -3.76 20.06 -4.83
N ALA A 51 -3.88 19.28 -3.75
CA ALA A 51 -4.23 19.75 -2.41
C ALA A 51 -2.99 20.02 -1.53
N GLY A 52 -1.77 19.84 -2.06
CA GLY A 52 -0.52 20.05 -1.34
C GLY A 52 -0.11 18.88 -0.45
N ASN A 53 -0.80 17.73 -0.53
CA ASN A 53 -0.41 16.55 0.22
C ASN A 53 0.74 15.83 -0.47
N VAL A 54 1.67 15.32 0.34
CA VAL A 54 2.76 14.50 -0.15
C VAL A 54 2.25 13.11 -0.47
N ASP A 55 2.35 12.74 -1.74
CA ASP A 55 2.13 11.40 -2.25
C ASP A 55 3.50 10.73 -2.49
N LEU A 56 3.67 9.53 -1.94
CA LEU A 56 4.89 8.74 -2.07
C LEU A 56 4.86 7.81 -3.30
N GLY A 57 3.75 7.80 -4.04
CA GLY A 57 3.52 6.91 -5.16
C GLY A 57 3.00 5.53 -4.72
N ASN A 58 3.00 4.61 -5.67
CA ASN A 58 2.40 3.29 -5.50
C ASN A 58 3.34 2.29 -4.79
N ILE A 59 2.75 1.17 -4.37
CA ILE A 59 3.51 -0.07 -4.15
C ILE A 59 3.50 -0.82 -5.48
N ASP A 60 4.64 -0.86 -6.15
CA ASP A 60 4.79 -1.51 -7.46
C ASP A 60 4.99 -3.02 -7.31
N SER A 61 5.61 -3.44 -6.20
CA SER A 61 5.86 -4.85 -5.90
C SER A 61 5.79 -5.12 -4.40
N LEU A 62 5.11 -6.22 -4.06
CA LEU A 62 5.00 -6.77 -2.72
C LEU A 62 5.12 -8.29 -2.82
N THR A 63 6.30 -8.81 -2.51
CA THR A 63 6.61 -10.24 -2.62
C THR A 63 7.13 -10.79 -1.31
N VAL A 64 7.01 -12.11 -1.14
CA VAL A 64 7.46 -12.83 0.06
C VAL A 64 8.22 -14.08 -0.32
N ASP A 65 9.35 -14.30 0.36
CA ASP A 65 10.11 -15.55 0.35
C ASP A 65 10.35 -16.00 1.80
N GLY A 66 9.66 -17.06 2.23
CA GLY A 66 9.60 -17.47 3.63
C GLY A 66 9.04 -16.35 4.53
N ALA A 67 9.87 -15.87 5.45
CA ALA A 67 9.54 -14.74 6.35
C ALA A 67 10.02 -13.38 5.80
N SER A 68 10.66 -13.35 4.63
CA SER A 68 11.29 -12.15 4.07
C SER A 68 10.36 -11.48 3.08
N TRP A 69 9.77 -10.36 3.49
CA TRP A 69 8.95 -9.51 2.62
C TRP A 69 9.82 -8.48 1.91
N ARG A 70 9.58 -8.29 0.62
CA ARG A 70 10.19 -7.25 -0.20
C ARG A 70 9.09 -6.34 -0.74
N ILE A 71 9.21 -5.06 -0.41
CA ILE A 71 8.22 -4.04 -0.77
C ILE A 71 8.94 -2.92 -1.50
N GLU A 72 8.43 -2.56 -2.66
CA GLU A 72 9.07 -1.61 -3.57
C GLU A 72 8.05 -0.65 -4.17
N GLY A 73 8.48 0.58 -4.36
CA GLY A 73 7.79 1.62 -5.12
C GLY A 73 8.74 2.77 -5.44
N ASP A 74 8.20 3.88 -5.94
CA ASP A 74 8.97 5.10 -6.23
C ASP A 74 9.71 5.66 -5.00
N TRP A 75 9.17 5.44 -3.80
CA TRP A 75 9.74 5.81 -2.51
C TRP A 75 10.96 4.97 -2.09
N GLY A 76 11.25 3.87 -2.80
CA GLY A 76 12.41 3.02 -2.59
C GLY A 76 12.04 1.56 -2.40
N GLN A 77 12.91 0.84 -1.68
CA GLN A 77 12.77 -0.59 -1.45
C GLN A 77 13.13 -0.92 -0.01
N VAL A 78 12.22 -1.60 0.67
CA VAL A 78 12.39 -2.10 2.03
C VAL A 78 12.27 -3.62 2.04
N ARG A 79 13.10 -4.26 2.86
CA ARG A 79 13.00 -5.66 3.22
C ARG A 79 12.59 -5.76 4.69
N LEU A 80 11.57 -6.56 4.96
CA LEU A 80 11.09 -6.85 6.31
C LEU A 80 11.25 -8.34 6.60
N LEU A 81 11.59 -8.69 7.84
CA LEU A 81 11.39 -10.05 8.34
C LEU A 81 10.15 -10.07 9.23
N SER A 82 9.15 -10.85 8.84
CA SER A 82 7.92 -11.07 9.62
C SER A 82 7.47 -12.52 9.50
N THR A 83 6.99 -13.08 10.60
CA THR A 83 6.47 -14.45 10.68
C THR A 83 4.98 -14.55 10.35
N SER A 84 4.31 -13.42 10.05
CA SER A 84 2.87 -13.34 9.84
C SER A 84 2.54 -12.71 8.49
N THR A 85 1.37 -13.08 7.93
CA THR A 85 0.83 -12.44 6.74
C THR A 85 0.34 -11.03 7.09
N PRO A 86 0.64 -10.00 6.28
CA PRO A 86 0.16 -8.66 6.54
C PRO A 86 -1.37 -8.60 6.41
N SER A 87 -1.98 -7.71 7.19
CA SER A 87 -3.42 -7.45 7.15
C SER A 87 -3.69 -6.06 6.60
N PHE A 88 -4.78 -5.90 5.84
CA PHE A 88 -5.27 -4.59 5.43
C PHE A 88 -6.44 -4.20 6.30
N VAL A 89 -6.29 -3.12 7.08
CA VAL A 89 -7.33 -2.57 7.94
C VAL A 89 -7.92 -1.35 7.26
N ASN A 90 -9.20 -1.46 6.86
CA ASN A 90 -9.93 -0.34 6.27
C ASN A 90 -10.17 0.73 7.36
N THR A 91 -9.82 1.98 7.08
CA THR A 91 -9.93 3.08 8.04
C THR A 91 -11.21 3.91 7.89
N GLY A 92 -12.12 3.51 6.99
CA GLY A 92 -13.39 4.19 6.77
C GLY A 92 -13.23 5.56 6.13
N GLY A 93 -13.03 5.60 4.81
CA GLY A 93 -13.25 6.77 3.97
C GLY A 93 -14.50 6.54 3.11
N HIS A 94 -15.32 7.57 2.92
CA HIS A 94 -16.66 7.55 2.35
C HIS A 94 -16.84 6.64 1.12
N ALA A 95 -17.95 5.88 1.13
CA ALA A 95 -18.45 5.14 -0.03
C ALA A 95 -18.94 6.07 -1.13
#